data_AF-A0A0D0CS95-F1
#
_entry.id   AF-A0A0D0CS95-F1
#
_cell.length_a   1.000
_cell.length_b   1.000
_cell.length_c   1.000
_cell.angle_alpha   90.00
_cell.angle_beta   90.00
_cell.angle_gamma   90.00
#
_symmetry.space_group_name_H-M   'P 1'
#
loop_
_entity.id
_entity.type
_entity.pdbx_description
1 polymer ?
#
loop_
_entity_poly.entity_id
_entity_poly.type
_entity_poly.pdbx_seq_one_letter_code
_entity_poly.pdbx_strand_id
1 'polypeptide(L)'
;LPQIRARPQYPKLPHDGKADVTKERSGNCCKYYETYSQKHLTGGIMACWCTHSICYGFHCIPVAEGRNDVFSAMITRWPKAPSRVVYDFACALGPYCWTREPEFFADTQFVIDGFHAPGHTKCSPAAFLKTYSAVDAELIHLNSSAAECGNSGMTRIRKSVSYMGQACAILYCWVFISVWNRTQILNLYKRASELL
;
A
#
# COMPACT_ATOMS: atom_id res chain seq x y z
N LEU A 1 4.46 11.67 2.69
CA LEU A 1 4.14 12.08 4.07
C LEU A 1 5.39 11.99 4.95
N PRO A 2 5.72 13.03 5.73
CA PRO A 2 6.80 12.96 6.72
C PRO A 2 6.46 11.92 7.80
N GLN A 3 7.47 11.40 8.47
CA GLN A 3 7.28 10.59 9.66
C GLN A 3 6.83 11.50 10.81
N ILE A 4 5.67 11.20 11.41
CA ILE A 4 5.08 11.98 12.49
C ILE A 4 5.19 11.29 13.86
N ARG A 5 5.46 9.98 13.86
CA ARG A 5 5.70 9.20 15.08
C ARG A 5 6.65 8.02 14.82
N ALA A 6 7.30 7.54 15.87
CA ALA A 6 8.08 6.31 15.81
C ALA A 6 7.16 5.09 15.64
N ARG A 7 7.64 4.03 14.98
CA ARG A 7 6.92 2.75 14.92
C ARG A 7 6.93 2.15 16.33
N PRO A 8 5.77 1.82 16.93
CA PRO A 8 5.75 1.14 18.21
C PRO A 8 6.37 -0.26 18.10
N GLN A 9 6.78 -0.82 19.23
CA GLN A 9 7.33 -2.16 19.33
C GLN A 9 6.41 -3.01 20.19
N TYR A 10 6.21 -4.26 19.79
CA TYR A 10 5.36 -5.20 20.53
C TYR A 10 6.19 -6.42 20.95
N PRO A 11 6.93 -6.36 22.07
CA PRO A 11 7.84 -7.44 22.49
C PRO A 11 7.15 -8.79 22.73
N LYS A 12 5.85 -8.75 23.07
CA LYS A 12 5.04 -9.94 23.33
C LYS A 12 4.48 -10.57 22.06
N LEU A 13 4.58 -9.91 20.91
CA LEU A 13 4.14 -10.45 19.63
C LEU A 13 5.31 -11.14 18.92
N PRO A 14 5.19 -12.42 18.55
CA PRO A 14 6.19 -13.11 17.76
C PRO A 14 6.48 -12.35 16.45
N HIS A 15 7.75 -12.28 16.08
CA HIS A 15 8.23 -11.70 14.82
C HIS A 15 7.88 -10.21 14.61
N ASP A 16 7.58 -9.44 15.67
CA ASP A 16 7.34 -8.00 15.51
C ASP A 16 8.55 -7.26 14.93
N GLY A 17 8.28 -6.36 13.98
CA GLY A 17 9.30 -5.56 13.29
C GLY A 17 10.23 -6.36 12.37
N LYS A 18 10.04 -7.68 12.26
CA LYS A 18 10.80 -8.53 11.35
C LYS A 18 10.10 -8.61 10.00
N ALA A 19 10.88 -8.82 8.94
CA ALA A 19 10.33 -9.19 7.64
C ALA A 19 9.48 -10.46 7.78
N ASP A 20 8.42 -10.58 6.98
CA ASP A 20 7.60 -11.78 6.92
C ASP A 20 8.44 -12.93 6.32
N VAL A 21 9.17 -13.68 7.16
CA VAL A 21 9.97 -14.85 6.75
C VAL A 21 9.07 -16.08 6.74
N THR A 22 8.09 -16.12 5.83
CA THR A 22 7.22 -17.29 5.71
C THR A 22 7.85 -18.30 4.74
N LYS A 23 8.61 -19.27 5.27
CA LYS A 23 8.97 -20.51 4.53
C LYS A 23 7.84 -21.54 4.57
N GLU A 24 6.78 -21.30 5.35
CA GLU A 24 5.70 -22.25 5.52
C GLU A 24 4.65 -22.14 4.42
N ARG A 25 4.41 -23.30 3.78
CA ARG A 25 3.43 -23.57 2.72
C ARG A 25 1.98 -23.54 3.22
N SER A 26 1.58 -22.54 4.01
CA SER A 26 0.20 -22.35 4.44
C SER A 26 -0.51 -21.33 3.54
N GLY A 27 -0.90 -21.79 2.35
CA GLY A 27 -1.98 -21.18 1.57
C GLY A 27 -1.71 -19.82 0.93
N ASN A 28 -0.95 -19.84 -0.18
CA ASN A 28 -0.98 -18.90 -1.32
C ASN A 28 -1.41 -17.44 -1.06
N CYS A 29 -0.45 -16.58 -0.71
CA CYS A 29 -0.43 -15.13 -1.02
C CYS A 29 1.02 -14.57 -1.00
N CYS A 30 2.01 -15.37 -1.41
CA CYS A 30 3.43 -14.96 -1.38
C CYS A 30 3.91 -14.71 -2.81
N LYS A 31 3.51 -13.59 -3.42
CA LYS A 31 4.10 -13.16 -4.68
C LYS A 31 5.34 -12.33 -4.33
N TYR A 32 6.53 -12.78 -4.72
CA TYR A 32 7.78 -11.99 -4.82
C TYR A 32 8.86 -12.04 -3.71
N TYR A 33 8.73 -12.80 -2.61
CA TYR A 33 9.80 -12.88 -1.58
C TYR A 33 11.15 -13.42 -2.14
N GLU A 34 11.10 -14.41 -3.03
CA GLU A 34 12.30 -15.07 -3.56
C GLU A 34 13.07 -14.21 -4.59
N THR A 35 12.40 -13.32 -5.32
CA THR A 35 13.00 -12.62 -6.46
C THR A 35 13.90 -11.45 -6.05
N TYR A 36 13.59 -10.78 -4.94
CA TYR A 36 14.29 -9.57 -4.49
C TYR A 36 15.40 -9.85 -3.47
N SER A 37 15.16 -10.76 -2.52
CA SER A 37 16.11 -11.08 -1.44
C SER A 37 17.44 -11.66 -1.92
N GLN A 38 17.43 -12.48 -2.97
CA GLN A 38 18.65 -13.15 -3.47
C GLN A 38 19.60 -12.23 -4.24
N LYS A 39 19.14 -11.06 -4.70
CA LYS A 39 19.92 -10.17 -5.59
C LYS A 39 20.53 -8.95 -4.89
N HIS A 40 20.47 -8.86 -3.55
CA HIS A 40 20.91 -7.68 -2.78
C HIS A 40 20.26 -6.36 -3.25
N LEU A 41 19.07 -6.46 -3.84
CA LEU A 41 18.27 -5.30 -4.25
C LEU A 41 17.32 -4.93 -3.12
N THR A 42 17.00 -3.64 -3.00
CA THR A 42 15.94 -3.21 -2.08
C THR A 42 14.62 -3.91 -2.44
N GLY A 43 13.77 -4.15 -1.44
CA GLY A 43 12.43 -4.74 -1.64
C GLY A 43 11.49 -3.86 -2.48
N GLY A 44 11.90 -2.61 -2.77
CA GLY A 44 11.24 -1.72 -3.70
C GLY A 44 10.70 -0.46 -3.05
N ILE A 45 9.71 0.14 -3.70
CA ILE A 45 9.02 1.33 -3.24
C ILE A 45 7.53 1.03 -3.20
N MET A 46 6.93 1.14 -2.02
CA MET A 46 5.49 1.07 -1.85
C MET A 46 4.93 2.49 -1.84
N ALA A 47 4.20 2.87 -2.87
CA ALA A 47 3.53 4.16 -2.95
C ALA A 47 2.08 4.05 -2.45
N CYS A 48 1.60 5.08 -1.75
CA CYS A 48 0.24 5.15 -1.25
C CYS A 48 -0.57 6.13 -2.10
N TRP A 49 -1.66 5.65 -2.68
CA TRP A 49 -2.48 6.38 -3.64
C TRP A 49 -3.90 6.59 -3.09
N CYS A 50 -4.53 7.70 -3.47
CA CYS A 50 -5.97 7.87 -3.31
C CYS A 50 -6.72 7.37 -4.55
N THR A 51 -8.05 7.31 -4.46
CA THR A 51 -8.94 6.92 -5.57
C THR A 51 -8.86 7.84 -6.80
N HIS A 52 -8.37 9.07 -6.64
CA HIS A 52 -8.13 10.02 -7.72
C HIS A 52 -6.73 9.88 -8.34
N SER A 53 -5.99 8.81 -8.03
CA SER A 53 -4.62 8.56 -8.49
C SER A 53 -3.60 9.62 -8.04
N ILE A 54 -3.88 10.34 -6.94
CA ILE A 54 -2.94 11.24 -6.28
C ILE A 54 -2.13 10.43 -5.27
N CYS A 55 -0.81 10.56 -5.31
CA CYS A 55 0.10 9.89 -4.39
C CYS A 55 0.30 10.70 -3.11
N TYR A 56 0.03 10.10 -1.95
CA TYR A 56 0.31 10.72 -0.65
C TYR A 56 1.79 10.61 -0.26
N GLY A 57 2.50 9.65 -0.85
CA GLY A 57 3.93 9.43 -0.65
C GLY A 57 4.30 7.97 -0.78
N PHE A 58 5.50 7.64 -0.34
CA PHE A 58 6.05 6.31 -0.51
C PHE A 58 6.81 5.82 0.74
N HIS A 59 6.93 4.49 0.84
CA HIS A 59 7.76 3.77 1.80
C HIS A 59 8.86 3.03 1.02
N CYS A 60 10.12 3.24 1.37
CA CYS A 60 11.22 2.42 0.85
C CYS A 60 11.25 1.10 1.61
N ILE A 61 11.12 -0.01 0.90
CA ILE A 61 11.15 -1.34 1.48
C ILE A 61 12.60 -1.83 1.44
N PRO A 62 13.23 -2.12 2.58
CA PRO A 62 14.65 -2.47 2.62
C PRO A 62 14.92 -3.88 2.07
N VAL A 63 14.04 -4.85 2.31
CA VAL A 63 14.32 -6.27 1.99
C VAL A 63 13.23 -6.91 1.14
N ALA A 64 12.02 -7.06 1.68
CA ALA A 64 10.91 -7.68 0.98
C ALA A 64 9.61 -7.05 1.46
N GLU A 65 8.69 -6.81 0.52
CA GLU A 65 7.38 -6.27 0.84
C GLU A 65 6.61 -7.25 1.73
N GLY A 66 6.09 -6.76 2.85
CA GLY A 66 5.20 -7.52 3.71
C GLY A 66 4.24 -6.65 4.48
N ARG A 67 3.45 -7.28 5.35
CA ARG A 67 2.44 -6.57 6.16
C ARG A 67 3.07 -5.54 7.07
N ASN A 68 4.29 -5.82 7.54
CA ASN A 68 5.06 -4.91 8.38
C ASN A 68 5.36 -3.58 7.69
N ASP A 69 5.70 -3.56 6.40
CA ASP A 69 6.02 -2.32 5.68
C ASP A 69 4.79 -1.43 5.52
N VAL A 70 3.65 -2.03 5.14
CA VAL A 70 2.38 -1.32 5.02
C VAL A 70 1.91 -0.79 6.38
N PHE A 71 1.94 -1.63 7.41
CA PHE A 71 1.63 -1.24 8.78
C PHE A 71 2.53 -0.09 9.25
N SER A 72 3.85 -0.25 9.09
CA SER A 72 4.85 0.73 9.51
C SER A 72 4.63 2.05 8.77
N ALA A 73 4.31 2.00 7.48
CA ALA A 73 3.98 3.18 6.70
C ALA A 73 2.75 3.92 7.22
N MET A 74 1.68 3.21 7.55
CA MET A 74 0.45 3.82 8.06
C MET A 74 0.66 4.43 9.45
N ILE A 75 1.14 3.62 10.41
CA ILE A 75 1.24 4.05 11.81
C ILE A 75 2.21 5.22 11.99
N THR A 76 3.29 5.27 11.20
CA THR A 76 4.31 6.31 11.37
C THR A 76 4.01 7.61 10.63
N ARG A 77 3.09 7.60 9.64
CA ARG A 77 2.87 8.74 8.73
C ARG A 77 1.45 9.32 8.78
N TRP A 78 0.47 8.58 9.26
CA TRP A 78 -0.91 9.06 9.36
C TRP A 78 -1.24 9.53 10.78
N PRO A 79 -1.83 10.73 10.96
CA PRO A 79 -2.30 11.19 12.27
C PRO A 79 -3.47 10.34 12.78
N LYS A 80 -4.38 9.98 11.88
CA LYS A 80 -5.49 9.04 12.07
C LYS A 80 -5.45 7.99 10.97
N ALA A 81 -5.73 6.73 11.28
CA ALA A 81 -5.77 5.69 10.28
C ALA A 81 -6.75 6.01 9.15
N PRO A 82 -6.46 5.60 7.90
CA PRO A 82 -7.44 5.66 6.82
C PRO A 82 -8.72 4.93 7.21
N SER A 83 -9.89 5.44 6.84
CA SER A 83 -11.16 4.72 7.02
C SER A 83 -11.20 3.44 6.18
N ARG A 84 -10.48 3.41 5.06
CA ARG A 84 -10.38 2.27 4.17
C ARG A 84 -8.98 2.12 3.59
N VAL A 85 -8.50 0.89 3.55
CA VAL A 85 -7.25 0.49 2.92
C VAL A 85 -7.56 -0.58 1.88
N VAL A 86 -7.31 -0.25 0.61
CA VAL A 86 -7.38 -1.19 -0.52
C VAL A 86 -5.98 -1.71 -0.79
N TYR A 87 -5.77 -3.02 -0.67
CA TYR A 87 -4.46 -3.64 -0.82
C TYR A 87 -4.60 -5.09 -1.30
N ASP A 88 -3.69 -5.58 -2.14
CA ASP A 88 -3.74 -6.95 -2.65
C ASP A 88 -3.72 -7.98 -1.51
N PHE A 89 -2.87 -7.78 -0.51
CA PHE A 89 -2.76 -8.66 0.66
C PHE A 89 -3.54 -8.15 1.89
N ALA A 90 -4.62 -7.40 1.67
CA ALA A 90 -5.45 -6.83 2.73
C ALA A 90 -6.00 -7.86 3.72
N CYS A 91 -6.30 -9.07 3.26
CA CYS A 91 -6.85 -10.15 4.08
C CYS A 91 -5.97 -10.54 5.27
N ALA A 92 -4.64 -10.44 5.12
CA ALA A 92 -3.69 -10.71 6.18
C ALA A 92 -3.19 -9.42 6.85
N LEU A 93 -3.23 -8.28 6.14
CA LEU A 93 -2.89 -6.98 6.69
C LEU A 93 -3.87 -6.53 7.79
N GLY A 94 -5.18 -6.70 7.59
CA GLY A 94 -6.18 -6.27 8.58
C GLY A 94 -5.96 -6.89 9.96
N PRO A 95 -5.94 -8.23 10.08
CA PRO A 95 -5.62 -8.91 11.35
C PRO A 95 -4.27 -8.49 11.92
N TYR A 96 -3.26 -8.27 11.07
CA TYR A 96 -1.93 -7.82 11.50
C TYR A 96 -1.99 -6.44 12.16
N CYS A 97 -2.73 -5.50 11.56
CA CYS A 97 -2.95 -4.14 12.05
C CYS A 97 -3.77 -4.13 13.34
N TRP A 98 -4.93 -4.79 13.37
CA TRP A 98 -5.82 -4.79 14.54
C TRP A 98 -5.19 -5.46 15.77
N THR A 99 -4.36 -6.49 15.58
CA THR A 99 -3.67 -7.16 16.71
C THR A 99 -2.62 -6.26 17.36
N ARG A 100 -2.05 -5.32 16.61
CA ARG A 100 -0.96 -4.44 17.06
C ARG A 100 -1.46 -3.11 17.59
N GLU A 101 -2.37 -2.49 16.84
CA GLU A 101 -2.89 -1.15 17.11
C GLU A 101 -4.42 -1.13 16.96
N PRO A 102 -5.14 -1.83 17.86
CA PRO A 102 -6.59 -1.96 17.76
C PRO A 102 -7.31 -0.62 17.81
N GLU A 103 -6.87 0.30 18.68
CA GLU A 103 -7.48 1.63 18.82
C GLU A 103 -7.24 2.50 17.57
N PHE A 104 -6.02 2.48 17.01
CA PHE A 104 -5.70 3.28 15.83
C PHE A 104 -6.47 2.81 14.59
N PHE A 105 -6.64 1.50 14.42
CA PHE A 105 -7.30 0.88 13.26
C PHE A 105 -8.74 0.44 13.52
N ALA A 106 -9.36 0.87 14.63
CA ALA A 106 -10.71 0.46 15.03
C ALA A 106 -11.75 0.72 13.92
N ASP A 107 -11.65 1.88 13.28
CA ASP A 107 -12.54 2.33 12.21
C ASP A 107 -11.96 2.09 10.80
N THR A 108 -10.91 1.27 10.68
CA THR A 108 -10.25 1.01 9.39
C THR A 108 -10.75 -0.28 8.76
N GLN A 109 -11.35 -0.15 7.58
CA GLN A 109 -11.74 -1.27 6.75
C GLN A 109 -10.60 -1.69 5.82
N PHE A 110 -10.19 -2.97 5.88
CA PHE A 110 -9.21 -3.55 4.97
C PHE A 110 -9.90 -4.38 3.90
N VAL A 111 -9.67 -4.05 2.63
CA VAL A 111 -10.30 -4.73 1.48
C VAL A 111 -9.28 -5.08 0.41
N ILE A 112 -9.45 -6.25 -0.18
CA ILE A 112 -8.66 -6.76 -1.28
C ILE A 112 -8.95 -5.93 -2.52
N ASP A 113 -7.89 -5.55 -3.24
CA ASP A 113 -8.02 -4.92 -4.54
C ASP A 113 -8.79 -5.82 -5.54
N GLY A 114 -9.75 -5.23 -6.25
CA GLY A 114 -10.65 -5.93 -7.16
C GLY A 114 -9.93 -6.71 -8.27
N PHE A 115 -8.79 -6.20 -8.77
CA PHE A 115 -7.99 -6.92 -9.77
C PHE A 115 -7.35 -8.19 -9.23
N HIS A 116 -6.98 -8.18 -7.95
CA HIS A 116 -6.30 -9.29 -7.31
C HIS A 116 -7.28 -10.29 -6.69
N ALA A 117 -8.53 -9.89 -6.46
CA ALA A 117 -9.59 -10.69 -5.84
C ALA A 117 -9.70 -12.14 -6.36
N PRO A 118 -9.60 -12.45 -7.68
CA PRO A 118 -9.66 -13.84 -8.16
C PRO A 118 -8.58 -14.76 -7.57
N GLY A 119 -7.43 -14.22 -7.14
CA GLY A 119 -6.36 -14.97 -6.50
C GLY A 119 -6.65 -15.40 -5.05
N HIS A 120 -7.68 -14.82 -4.42
CA HIS A 120 -7.97 -14.99 -2.98
C HIS A 120 -9.04 -16.05 -2.70
N THR A 121 -8.89 -17.25 -3.27
CA THR A 121 -9.92 -18.31 -3.19
C THR A 121 -10.24 -18.83 -1.79
N LYS A 122 -9.34 -18.63 -0.81
CA LYS A 122 -9.49 -19.11 0.58
C LYS A 122 -9.72 -17.99 1.60
N CYS A 123 -9.84 -16.74 1.15
CA CYS A 123 -10.03 -15.60 2.04
C CYS A 123 -11.50 -15.44 2.39
N SER A 124 -11.77 -14.90 3.58
CA SER A 124 -13.14 -14.59 4.02
C SER A 124 -13.80 -13.57 3.07
N PRO A 125 -15.11 -13.70 2.77
CA PRO A 125 -15.88 -12.70 2.03
C PRO A 125 -15.77 -11.28 2.62
N ALA A 126 -15.53 -11.16 3.94
CA ALA A 126 -15.34 -9.89 4.63
C ALA A 126 -14.05 -9.15 4.22
N ALA A 127 -13.15 -9.77 3.47
CA ALA A 127 -11.96 -9.11 2.93
C ALA A 127 -12.19 -8.54 1.53
N PHE A 128 -13.34 -8.75 0.88
CA PHE A 128 -13.55 -8.36 -0.51
C PHE A 128 -14.36 -7.09 -0.63
N LEU A 129 -13.88 -6.13 -1.43
CA LEU A 129 -14.62 -4.89 -1.74
C LEU A 129 -16.00 -5.19 -2.32
N LYS A 130 -16.10 -6.20 -3.19
CA LYS A 130 -17.35 -6.63 -3.84
C LYS A 130 -18.43 -7.06 -2.83
N THR A 131 -18.05 -7.65 -1.70
CA THR A 131 -18.99 -8.07 -0.66
C THR A 131 -19.63 -6.84 -0.01
N TYR A 132 -18.83 -5.82 0.29
CA TYR A 132 -19.34 -4.58 0.87
C TYR A 132 -20.14 -3.76 -0.14
N SER A 133 -19.74 -3.77 -1.41
CA SER A 133 -20.46 -3.04 -2.45
C SER A 133 -21.86 -3.57 -2.73
N ALA A 134 -22.18 -4.79 -2.27
CA ALA A 134 -23.54 -5.34 -2.30
C ALA A 134 -24.46 -4.68 -1.26
N VAL A 135 -23.91 -4.04 -0.23
CA VAL A 135 -24.65 -3.36 0.85
C VAL A 135 -24.56 -1.84 0.70
N ASP A 136 -23.41 -1.34 0.26
CA ASP A 136 -23.15 0.09 0.03
C ASP A 136 -22.75 0.31 -1.44
N ALA A 137 -23.69 0.80 -2.24
CA ALA A 137 -23.52 0.97 -3.68
C ALA A 137 -22.43 2.00 -4.04
N GLU A 138 -22.14 2.96 -3.16
CA GLU A 138 -21.09 3.97 -3.39
C GLU A 138 -19.70 3.32 -3.52
N LEU A 139 -19.52 2.12 -2.95
CA LEU A 139 -18.26 1.38 -3.02
C LEU A 139 -17.97 0.82 -4.41
N ILE A 140 -18.98 0.71 -5.27
CA ILE A 140 -18.81 0.30 -6.67
C ILE A 140 -18.00 1.35 -7.44
N HIS A 141 -18.14 2.62 -7.07
CA HIS A 141 -17.45 3.74 -7.72
C HIS A 141 -16.04 3.97 -7.18
N LEU A 142 -15.62 3.19 -6.18
CA LEU A 142 -14.28 3.28 -5.63
C LEU A 142 -13.27 2.74 -6.65
N ASN A 143 -12.41 3.63 -7.14
CA ASN A 143 -11.34 3.29 -8.07
C ASN A 143 -10.26 2.44 -7.37
N SER A 144 -10.50 1.13 -7.23
CA SER A 144 -9.53 0.19 -6.65
C SER A 144 -8.25 0.08 -7.50
N SER A 145 -8.36 0.38 -8.79
CA SER A 145 -7.30 0.38 -9.80
C SER A 145 -6.31 1.55 -9.69
N ALA A 146 -6.58 2.55 -8.85
CA ALA A 146 -5.75 3.75 -8.75
C ALA A 146 -4.28 3.43 -8.44
N ALA A 147 -4.05 2.46 -7.54
CA ALA A 147 -2.71 2.04 -7.17
C ALA A 147 -1.96 1.35 -8.32
N GLU A 148 -2.63 0.50 -9.10
CA GLU A 148 -2.02 -0.15 -10.26
C GLU A 148 -1.62 0.87 -11.33
N CYS A 149 -2.53 1.82 -11.62
CA CYS A 149 -2.25 2.92 -12.55
C CYS A 149 -1.06 3.76 -12.07
N GLY A 150 -1.04 4.16 -10.78
CA GLY A 150 0.06 4.90 -10.18
C GLY A 150 1.39 4.14 -10.21
N ASN A 151 1.37 2.84 -9.92
CA ASN A 151 2.55 1.97 -9.93
C ASN A 151 3.13 1.78 -11.34
N SER A 152 2.29 1.82 -12.39
CA SER A 152 2.77 1.88 -13.78
C SER A 152 3.61 3.14 -14.03
N GLY A 153 3.24 4.27 -13.42
CA GLY A 153 4.02 5.50 -13.40
C GLY A 153 5.36 5.32 -12.70
N MET A 154 5.34 4.74 -11.49
CA MET A 154 6.56 4.46 -10.71
C MET A 154 7.53 3.53 -11.43
N THR A 155 7.04 2.61 -12.25
CA THR A 155 7.88 1.70 -13.03
C THR A 155 8.77 2.45 -14.03
N ARG A 156 8.34 3.62 -14.52
CA ARG A 156 9.13 4.46 -15.44
C ARG A 156 10.43 4.96 -14.84
N ILE A 157 10.46 5.18 -13.52
CA ILE A 157 11.64 5.67 -12.81
C ILE A 157 12.48 4.55 -12.18
N ARG A 158 11.99 3.30 -12.20
CA ARG A 158 12.63 2.16 -11.54
C ARG A 158 14.11 2.03 -11.87
N LYS A 159 14.46 2.11 -13.16
CA LYS A 159 15.85 1.96 -13.62
C LYS A 159 16.72 3.10 -13.10
N SER A 160 16.28 4.34 -13.22
CA SER A 160 17.04 5.51 -12.73
C SER A 160 17.28 5.42 -11.23
N VAL A 161 16.24 5.11 -10.46
CA VAL A 161 16.31 4.97 -8.99
C VAL A 161 17.24 3.84 -8.58
N SER A 162 17.30 2.73 -9.33
CA SER A 162 18.17 1.59 -8.97
C SER A 162 19.67 1.87 -9.02
N TYR A 163 20.09 2.95 -9.70
CA TYR A 163 21.50 3.38 -9.75
C TYR A 163 21.82 4.54 -8.80
N MET A 164 20.86 4.98 -7.99
CA MET A 164 21.04 6.11 -7.08
C MET A 164 21.34 5.65 -5.66
N GLY A 165 22.18 6.40 -4.94
CA GLY A 165 22.27 6.30 -3.49
C GLY A 165 20.94 6.69 -2.83
N GLN A 166 20.68 6.21 -1.61
CA GLN A 166 19.39 6.35 -0.94
C GLN A 166 18.88 7.81 -0.86
N ALA A 167 19.74 8.76 -0.49
CA ALA A 167 19.35 10.18 -0.40
C ALA A 167 18.88 10.73 -1.75
N CYS A 168 19.64 10.47 -2.83
CA CYS A 168 19.28 10.88 -4.18
C CYS A 168 18.00 10.19 -4.66
N ALA A 169 17.86 8.89 -4.39
CA ALA A 169 16.66 8.12 -4.73
C ALA A 169 15.40 8.71 -4.06
N ILE A 170 15.48 9.06 -2.78
CA ILE A 170 14.36 9.67 -2.04
C ILE A 170 13.97 11.01 -2.66
N LEU A 171 14.93 11.90 -2.91
CA LEU A 171 14.68 13.21 -3.52
C LEU A 171 14.09 13.06 -4.93
N TYR A 172 14.65 12.17 -5.74
CA TYR A 172 14.17 11.91 -7.10
C TYR A 172 12.73 11.40 -7.11
N CYS A 173 12.40 10.43 -6.26
CA CYS A 173 11.03 9.91 -6.12
C CYS A 173 10.06 11.00 -5.64
N TRP A 174 10.48 11.85 -4.71
CA TRP A 174 9.66 12.96 -4.21
C TRP A 174 9.35 13.98 -5.32
N VAL A 175 10.34 14.36 -6.13
CA VAL A 175 10.14 15.26 -7.27
C VAL A 175 9.22 14.63 -8.32
N PHE A 176 9.45 13.36 -8.67
CA PHE A 176 8.62 12.63 -9.62
C PHE A 176 7.15 12.59 -9.18
N ILE A 177 6.90 12.24 -7.91
CA ILE A 177 5.56 12.22 -7.33
C ILE A 177 4.92 13.61 -7.31
N SER A 178 5.69 14.66 -7.02
CA SER A 178 5.18 16.04 -7.03
C SER A 178 4.69 16.46 -8.42
N VAL A 179 5.46 16.12 -9.47
CA VAL A 179 5.06 16.37 -10.87
C VAL A 179 3.86 15.52 -11.27
N TRP A 180 3.84 14.25 -10.89
CA TRP A 180 2.71 13.35 -11.11
C TRP A 180 1.43 13.94 -10.50
N ASN A 181 1.47 14.29 -9.22
CA ASN A 181 0.33 14.82 -8.49
C ASN A 181 -0.18 16.11 -9.11
N ARG A 182 0.71 17.03 -9.50
CA ARG A 182 0.32 18.26 -10.20
C ARG A 182 -0.43 17.96 -11.49
N THR A 183 0.05 16.99 -12.26
CA THR A 183 -0.58 16.58 -13.52
C THR A 183 -1.97 15.97 -13.29
N GLN A 184 -2.09 15.08 -12.30
CA GLN A 184 -3.39 14.48 -11.95
C GLN A 184 -4.39 15.53 -11.48
N ILE A 185 -3.98 16.44 -10.60
CA ILE A 185 -4.82 17.53 -10.11
C ILE A 185 -5.31 18.42 -11.26
N LEU A 186 -4.44 18.79 -12.20
CA LEU A 186 -4.86 19.56 -13.39
C LEU A 186 -5.86 18.80 -14.26
N ASN A 187 -5.70 17.49 -14.43
CA ASN A 187 -6.65 16.68 -15.18
C ASN A 187 -8.01 16.56 -14.47
N LEU A 188 -8.02 16.49 -13.13
CA LEU A 188 -9.24 16.50 -12.34
C LEU A 188 -10.00 17.82 -12.52
N TYR A 189 -9.29 18.97 -12.47
CA TYR A 189 -9.92 20.27 -12.73
C TYR A 189 -10.51 20.36 -14.14
N LYS A 190 -9.80 19.88 -15.17
CA LYS A 190 -10.33 19.87 -16.54
C LYS A 190 -11.61 19.05 -16.66
N ARG A 191 -11.62 17.83 -16.11
CA ARG A 191 -12.82 16.96 -16.11
C ARG A 191 -13.98 17.59 -15.34
N ALA A 192 -13.70 18.26 -14.22
CA ALA A 192 -14.73 18.95 -13.45
C ALA A 192 -15.32 20.15 -14.24
N SER A 193 -14.49 20.88 -14.99
CA SER A 193 -14.93 21.97 -15.85
C SER A 193 -15.73 21.51 -17.07
N GLU A 194 -15.53 20.28 -17.56
CA GLU A 194 -16.30 19.69 -18.66
C GLU A 194 -17.69 19.18 -18.23
N LEU A 195 -17.93 19.06 -16.92
CA LEU A 195 -19.20 18.60 -16.33
C LEU A 195 -20.13 19.75 -15.90
N LEU A 196 -19.68 21.00 -16.02
CA LEU A 196 -20.42 22.25 -15.75
C LEU A 196 -20.82 22.91 -17.07
#